data_AF-M4BDT9-F1
#
_entry.id   AF-M4BDT9-F1
#
_cell.length_a   1.000
_cell.length_b   1.000
_cell.length_c   1.000
_cell.angle_alpha   90.00
_cell.angle_beta   90.00
_cell.angle_gamma   90.00
#
_symmetry.space_group_name_H-M   'P 1'
#
loop_
_entity.id
_entity.type
_entity.pdbx_description
1 polymer ?
#
loop_
_entity_poly.entity_id
_entity_poly.type
_entity_poly.pdbx_seq_one_letter_code
_entity_poly.pdbx_strand_id
1 'polypeptide(L)'
;MEESRKQIWLVDSRGLVVQSRIESLESHKLPYAHDAPACSNLIDALELIKPTTLIGVCTIAKAFNKDVCQKMCEINRRPIIFALSNPTFKSECTAKEAYTFTDGKCIFASGSPFDPIEINGKLCVPGQGNNSYIFPGVGLGVVAAGLTHVDDEIMIIAAKTGQFGHSFGLGHWLCLPTTDSHPGSFA
;
A
#
# COMPACT_ATOMS: atom_id res chain seq x y z
N MET A 1 -4.30 -19.05 7.82
CA MET A 1 -4.63 -18.30 6.59
C MET A 1 -6.09 -17.83 6.57
N GLU A 2 -7.08 -18.71 6.82
CA GLU A 2 -8.49 -18.33 6.75
C GLU A 2 -8.88 -17.18 7.69
N GLU A 3 -8.42 -17.20 8.93
CA GLU A 3 -8.73 -16.12 9.89
C GLU A 3 -8.16 -14.77 9.47
N SER A 4 -6.95 -14.75 8.88
CA SER A 4 -6.34 -13.52 8.35
C SER A 4 -7.13 -12.96 7.17
N ARG A 5 -7.71 -13.81 6.32
CA ARG A 5 -8.49 -13.36 5.15
C ARG A 5 -9.76 -12.63 5.55
N LYS A 6 -10.37 -12.97 6.69
CA LYS A 6 -11.55 -12.25 7.22
C LYS A 6 -11.29 -10.77 7.51
N GLN A 7 -10.02 -10.38 7.68
CA GLN A 7 -9.60 -9.01 7.92
C GLN A 7 -9.22 -8.26 6.63
N ILE A 8 -9.28 -8.93 5.47
CA ILE A 8 -8.86 -8.39 4.17
C ILE A 8 -10.08 -8.26 3.27
N TRP A 9 -10.38 -7.04 2.87
CA TRP A 9 -11.48 -6.70 1.98
C TRP A 9 -10.96 -6.14 0.68
N LEU A 10 -11.58 -6.53 -0.43
CA LEU A 10 -11.19 -6.09 -1.78
C LEU A 10 -12.32 -5.31 -2.42
N VAL A 11 -11.98 -4.22 -3.11
CA VAL A 11 -12.88 -3.46 -3.98
C VAL A 11 -12.30 -3.50 -5.38
N ASP A 12 -13.10 -3.91 -6.36
CA ASP A 12 -12.73 -3.91 -7.77
C ASP A 12 -13.58 -2.92 -8.58
N SER A 13 -13.45 -2.93 -9.91
CA SER A 13 -14.17 -2.03 -10.80
C SER A 13 -15.70 -2.14 -10.72
N ARG A 14 -16.25 -3.18 -10.09
CA ARG A 14 -17.69 -3.38 -9.87
C ARG A 14 -18.08 -3.22 -8.40
N GLY A 15 -17.19 -2.69 -7.56
CA GLY A 15 -17.43 -2.43 -6.14
C GLY A 15 -16.88 -3.52 -5.22
N LEU A 16 -17.47 -3.66 -4.03
CA LEU A 16 -16.98 -4.56 -2.98
C LEU A 16 -17.09 -6.03 -3.41
N VAL A 17 -16.02 -6.79 -3.18
CA VAL A 17 -15.95 -8.24 -3.44
C VAL A 17 -16.69 -8.97 -2.31
N VAL A 18 -17.84 -9.58 -2.64
CA VAL A 18 -18.75 -10.24 -1.68
C VAL A 18 -19.34 -11.52 -2.27
N GLN A 19 -19.86 -12.40 -1.42
CA GLN A 19 -20.45 -13.70 -1.80
C GLN A 19 -21.55 -13.59 -2.86
N SER A 20 -22.40 -12.56 -2.79
CA SER A 20 -23.48 -12.37 -3.77
C SER A 20 -22.98 -12.13 -5.21
N ARG A 21 -21.68 -11.90 -5.41
CA ARG A 21 -21.04 -11.72 -6.72
C ARG A 21 -20.22 -12.93 -7.19
N ILE A 22 -20.21 -14.04 -6.45
CA ILE A 22 -19.24 -15.15 -6.61
C ILE A 22 -19.12 -15.70 -8.02
N GLU A 23 -20.25 -15.86 -8.74
CA GLU A 23 -20.29 -16.39 -10.11
C GLU A 23 -19.53 -15.53 -11.12
N SER A 24 -19.35 -14.25 -10.78
CA SER A 24 -18.74 -13.25 -11.65
C SER A 24 -17.29 -12.93 -11.29
N LEU A 25 -16.77 -13.49 -10.20
CA LEU A 25 -15.44 -13.20 -9.66
C LEU A 25 -14.38 -14.15 -10.23
N GLU A 26 -13.19 -13.62 -10.47
CA GLU A 26 -12.02 -14.41 -10.78
C GLU A 26 -11.59 -15.28 -9.59
N SER A 27 -11.02 -16.46 -9.85
CA SER A 27 -10.70 -17.47 -8.83
C SER A 27 -9.86 -16.94 -7.66
N HIS A 28 -8.93 -16.03 -7.92
CA HIS A 28 -8.06 -15.43 -6.91
C HIS A 28 -8.77 -14.45 -5.96
N LYS A 29 -9.98 -13.98 -6.30
CA LYS A 29 -10.79 -13.10 -5.46
C LYS A 29 -11.76 -13.86 -4.55
N LEU A 30 -12.12 -15.10 -4.91
CA LEU A 30 -13.07 -15.93 -4.17
C LEU A 30 -12.73 -16.08 -2.67
N PRO A 31 -11.46 -16.23 -2.25
CA PRO A 31 -11.11 -16.33 -0.83
C PRO A 31 -11.38 -15.06 0.00
N TYR A 32 -11.68 -13.93 -0.65
CA TYR A 32 -11.96 -12.63 -0.04
C TYR A 32 -13.41 -12.18 -0.26
N ALA A 33 -14.25 -13.04 -0.86
CA ALA A 33 -15.67 -12.77 -1.05
C ALA A 33 -16.42 -13.09 0.25
N HIS A 34 -16.52 -12.10 1.13
CA HIS A 34 -17.20 -12.23 2.41
C HIS A 34 -18.72 -12.17 2.27
N ASP A 35 -19.44 -12.74 3.23
CA ASP A 35 -20.89 -12.56 3.35
C ASP A 35 -21.18 -11.18 3.94
N ALA A 36 -21.43 -10.22 3.05
CA ALA A 36 -21.70 -8.83 3.39
C ALA A 36 -22.56 -8.17 2.30
N PRO A 37 -23.27 -7.07 2.62
CA PRO A 37 -23.97 -6.27 1.62
C PRO A 37 -23.04 -5.81 0.50
N ALA A 38 -23.54 -5.81 -0.73
CA ALA A 38 -22.79 -5.27 -1.86
C ALA A 38 -22.71 -3.73 -1.76
N CYS A 39 -21.52 -3.17 -1.98
CA CYS A 39 -21.29 -1.74 -2.08
C CYS A 39 -20.77 -1.41 -3.48
N SER A 40 -21.36 -0.42 -4.14
CA SER A 40 -20.99 -0.02 -5.51
C SER A 40 -19.85 0.99 -5.55
N ASN A 41 -19.58 1.71 -4.45
CA ASN A 41 -18.54 2.72 -4.36
C ASN A 41 -17.67 2.53 -3.11
N LEU A 42 -16.51 3.20 -3.11
CA LEU A 42 -15.51 3.07 -2.05
C LEU A 42 -15.98 3.66 -0.72
N ILE A 43 -16.73 4.76 -0.72
CA ILE A 43 -17.19 5.41 0.53
C ILE A 43 -18.12 4.49 1.31
N ASP A 44 -19.10 3.86 0.65
CA ASP A 44 -20.01 2.91 1.29
C ASP A 44 -19.25 1.71 1.84
N ALA A 45 -18.25 1.22 1.10
CA ALA A 45 -17.39 0.13 1.57
C ALA A 45 -16.60 0.55 2.82
N LEU A 46 -16.05 1.77 2.87
CA LEU A 46 -15.35 2.28 4.05
C LEU A 46 -16.27 2.39 5.27
N GLU A 47 -17.52 2.82 5.07
CA GLU A 47 -18.50 2.95 6.16
C GLU A 47 -18.93 1.59 6.72
N LEU A 48 -19.11 0.59 5.85
CA LEU A 48 -19.43 -0.77 6.22
C LEU A 48 -18.27 -1.46 6.96
N ILE A 49 -17.07 -1.41 6.37
CA ILE A 49 -15.91 -2.19 6.80
C ILE A 49 -15.16 -1.51 7.95
N LYS A 50 -15.16 -0.18 7.97
CA LYS A 50 -14.39 0.64 8.92
C LYS A 50 -12.91 0.22 9.01
N PRO A 51 -12.19 0.17 7.86
CA PRO A 51 -10.83 -0.35 7.85
C PRO A 51 -9.85 0.61 8.54
N THR A 52 -8.78 0.05 9.10
CA THR A 52 -7.65 0.82 9.65
C THR A 52 -6.64 1.21 8.58
N THR A 53 -6.59 0.42 7.51
CA THR A 53 -5.61 0.52 6.42
C THR A 53 -6.32 0.52 5.08
N LEU A 54 -5.95 1.45 4.21
CA LEU A 54 -6.42 1.56 2.84
C LEU A 54 -5.23 1.46 1.88
N ILE A 55 -5.25 0.49 0.97
CA ILE A 55 -4.18 0.24 -0.01
C ILE A 55 -4.74 0.38 -1.41
N GLY A 56 -4.16 1.29 -2.19
CA GLY A 56 -4.48 1.55 -3.58
C GLY A 56 -3.47 0.86 -4.49
N VAL A 57 -3.99 0.00 -5.37
CA VAL A 57 -3.25 -0.68 -6.45
C VAL A 57 -4.11 -0.71 -7.73
N CYS A 58 -4.91 0.33 -7.95
CA CYS A 58 -5.94 0.34 -9.01
C CYS A 58 -5.55 1.12 -10.27
N THR A 59 -4.48 1.91 -10.21
CA THR A 59 -4.00 2.78 -11.30
C THR A 59 -4.98 3.87 -11.73
N ILE A 60 -5.92 4.22 -10.84
CA ILE A 60 -6.92 5.26 -11.04
C ILE A 60 -6.54 6.48 -10.21
N ALA A 61 -6.12 7.55 -10.90
CA ALA A 61 -5.80 8.80 -10.26
C ALA A 61 -7.00 9.37 -9.50
N LYS A 62 -6.75 9.96 -8.33
CA LYS A 62 -7.77 10.58 -7.46
C LYS A 62 -8.83 9.61 -6.92
N ALA A 63 -8.58 8.30 -6.99
CA ALA A 63 -9.44 7.31 -6.32
C ALA A 63 -9.50 7.57 -4.81
N PHE A 64 -8.41 8.07 -4.20
CA PHE A 64 -8.36 8.50 -2.81
C PHE A 64 -8.54 10.03 -2.72
N ASN A 65 -9.72 10.49 -3.09
CA ASN A 65 -10.08 11.90 -3.00
C ASN A 65 -10.23 12.39 -1.55
N LYS A 66 -10.60 13.67 -1.39
CA LYS A 66 -10.77 14.29 -0.07
C LYS A 66 -11.76 13.53 0.82
N ASP A 67 -12.91 13.15 0.28
CA ASP A 67 -13.97 12.49 1.06
C ASP A 67 -13.50 11.11 1.55
N VAL A 68 -12.78 10.35 0.71
CA VAL A 68 -12.18 9.07 1.07
C VAL A 68 -11.16 9.23 2.20
N CYS A 69 -10.23 10.18 2.07
CA CYS A 69 -9.20 10.43 3.07
C CYS A 69 -9.78 10.94 4.41
N GLN A 70 -10.81 11.80 4.34
CA GLN A 70 -11.51 12.30 5.53
C GLN A 70 -12.31 11.19 6.20
N LYS A 71 -13.01 10.34 5.43
CA LYS A 71 -13.71 9.16 5.96
C LYS A 71 -12.75 8.22 6.71
N MET A 72 -11.55 7.99 6.16
CA MET A 72 -10.50 7.22 6.87
C MET A 72 -10.09 7.85 8.21
N CYS A 73 -10.11 9.18 8.33
CA CYS A 73 -9.83 9.90 9.58
C CYS A 73 -11.00 9.91 10.57
N GLU A 74 -12.23 9.86 10.09
CA GLU A 74 -13.41 9.68 10.95
C GLU A 74 -13.40 8.30 11.61
N ILE A 75 -13.00 7.28 10.84
CA ILE A 75 -12.91 5.89 11.30
C ILE A 75 -11.70 5.71 12.23
N ASN A 76 -10.58 6.38 11.94
CA ASN A 76 -9.31 6.12 12.61
C ASN A 76 -8.62 7.40 13.07
N ARG A 77 -8.09 7.39 14.30
CA ARG A 77 -7.24 8.47 14.82
C ARG A 77 -5.98 8.69 13.97
N ARG A 78 -5.43 7.62 13.39
CA ARG A 78 -4.18 7.62 12.61
C ARG A 78 -4.28 6.60 11.46
N PRO A 79 -4.98 6.91 10.36
CA PRO A 79 -5.21 5.94 9.28
C PRO A 79 -3.92 5.62 8.52
N ILE A 80 -3.79 4.39 8.03
CA ILE A 80 -2.74 4.01 7.08
C ILE A 80 -3.32 4.12 5.66
N ILE A 81 -2.68 4.92 4.79
CA ILE A 81 -3.13 5.16 3.42
C ILE A 81 -1.94 4.94 2.48
N PHE A 82 -1.96 3.87 1.69
CA PHE A 82 -0.91 3.54 0.73
C PHE A 82 -1.42 3.73 -0.70
N ALA A 83 -0.80 4.65 -1.46
CA ALA A 83 -1.15 4.94 -2.86
C ALA A 83 -0.06 4.38 -3.80
N LEU A 84 -0.11 3.09 -4.08
CA LEU A 84 1.02 2.33 -4.62
C LEU A 84 1.07 2.31 -6.16
N SER A 85 0.06 2.86 -6.83
CA SER A 85 0.03 2.89 -8.29
C SER A 85 1.14 3.76 -8.89
N ASN A 86 1.73 3.25 -9.98
CA ASN A 86 2.79 3.90 -10.74
C ASN A 86 2.35 4.14 -12.20
N PRO A 87 2.91 5.13 -12.89
CA PRO A 87 3.76 6.22 -12.39
C PRO A 87 2.96 7.25 -11.58
N THR A 88 3.59 8.32 -11.09
CA THR A 88 3.01 9.32 -10.18
C THR A 88 1.61 9.83 -10.59
N PHE A 89 1.37 10.06 -11.88
CA PHE A 89 0.07 10.56 -12.37
C PHE A 89 -1.07 9.54 -12.27
N LYS A 90 -0.76 8.25 -12.01
CA LYS A 90 -1.74 7.18 -11.76
C LYS A 90 -1.88 6.83 -10.28
N SER A 91 -1.13 7.50 -9.39
CA SER A 91 -1.24 7.29 -7.96
C SER A 91 -2.64 7.69 -7.47
N GLU A 92 -3.20 6.92 -6.55
CA GLU A 92 -4.57 7.10 -6.07
C GLU A 92 -4.79 8.46 -5.40
N CYS A 93 -3.75 9.01 -4.78
CA CYS A 93 -3.61 10.40 -4.37
C CYS A 93 -2.12 10.75 -4.22
N THR A 94 -1.80 12.04 -4.26
CA THR A 94 -0.46 12.54 -3.95
C THR A 94 -0.21 12.57 -2.44
N ALA A 95 1.07 12.59 -2.02
CA ALA A 95 1.43 12.82 -0.62
C ALA A 95 0.83 14.13 -0.07
N LYS A 96 0.83 15.20 -0.89
CA LYS A 96 0.24 16.49 -0.54
C LYS A 96 -1.25 16.38 -0.23
N GLU A 97 -2.00 15.72 -1.10
CA GLU A 97 -3.42 15.47 -0.92
C GLU A 97 -3.68 14.63 0.34
N ALA A 98 -2.99 13.50 0.48
CA ALA A 98 -3.16 12.62 1.63
C ALA A 98 -2.92 13.34 2.96
N TYR A 99 -1.80 14.05 3.12
CA TYR A 99 -1.53 14.76 4.37
C TYR A 99 -2.45 15.96 4.59
N THR A 100 -2.79 16.72 3.53
CA THR A 100 -3.71 17.86 3.66
C THR A 100 -5.10 17.41 4.05
N PHE A 101 -5.65 16.38 3.40
CA PHE A 101 -7.00 15.89 3.66
C PHE A 101 -7.13 15.21 5.03
N THR A 102 -6.01 14.75 5.58
CA THR A 102 -5.96 14.07 6.89
C THR A 102 -5.35 14.91 8.00
N ASP A 103 -5.09 16.20 7.76
CA ASP A 103 -4.51 17.10 8.76
C ASP A 103 -3.17 16.59 9.33
N GLY A 104 -2.36 15.96 8.47
CA GLY A 104 -1.07 15.35 8.81
C GLY A 104 -1.16 14.07 9.66
N LYS A 105 -2.36 13.51 9.88
CA LYS A 105 -2.57 12.35 10.76
C LYS A 105 -2.23 11.02 10.09
N CYS A 106 -2.35 10.89 8.78
CA CYS A 106 -2.15 9.60 8.13
C CYS A 106 -0.70 9.10 8.20
N ILE A 107 -0.54 7.78 8.17
CA ILE A 107 0.71 7.14 7.78
C ILE A 107 0.59 6.90 6.27
N PHE A 108 1.41 7.60 5.50
CA PHE A 108 1.34 7.57 4.04
C PHE A 108 2.58 6.92 3.44
N ALA A 109 2.35 6.08 2.42
CA ALA A 109 3.39 5.61 1.52
C ALA A 109 2.88 5.55 0.08
N SER A 110 3.76 5.68 -0.90
CA SER A 110 3.42 5.66 -2.32
C SER A 110 4.35 4.78 -3.14
N GLY A 111 3.92 4.36 -4.33
CA GLY A 111 4.78 3.60 -5.25
C GLY A 111 5.85 4.49 -5.89
N SER A 112 5.43 5.69 -6.30
CA SER A 112 6.29 6.73 -6.88
C SER A 112 6.79 7.68 -5.79
N PRO A 113 8.00 8.27 -5.94
CA PRO A 113 8.54 9.19 -4.95
C PRO A 113 7.74 10.50 -4.91
N PHE A 114 7.65 11.10 -3.72
CA PHE A 114 7.16 12.45 -3.49
C PHE A 114 8.11 13.16 -2.54
N ASP A 115 8.27 14.47 -2.72
CA ASP A 115 9.08 15.29 -1.84
C ASP A 115 8.45 15.39 -0.43
N PRO A 116 9.25 15.63 0.62
CA PRO A 116 8.75 15.99 1.94
C PRO A 116 7.85 17.23 1.89
N ILE A 117 6.82 17.26 2.74
CA ILE A 117 5.84 18.35 2.78
C ILE A 117 5.62 18.80 4.21
N GLU A 118 5.58 20.11 4.44
CA GLU A 118 5.24 20.68 5.74
C GLU A 118 3.72 20.83 5.89
N ILE A 119 3.15 20.30 6.97
CA ILE A 119 1.73 20.41 7.32
C ILE A 119 1.64 20.81 8.79
N ASN A 120 0.99 21.94 9.07
CA ASN A 120 0.80 22.48 10.44
C ASN A 120 2.10 22.60 11.25
N GLY A 121 3.18 23.06 10.62
CA GLY A 121 4.49 23.20 11.28
C GLY A 121 5.23 21.87 11.51
N LYS A 122 4.74 20.76 10.94
CA LYS A 122 5.39 19.45 10.99
C LYS A 122 5.82 19.00 9.61
N LEU A 123 7.08 18.59 9.49
CA LEU A 123 7.58 17.94 8.28
C LEU A 123 7.02 16.51 8.17
N CYS A 124 6.30 16.24 7.10
CA CYS A 124 5.77 14.94 6.73
C CYS A 124 6.61 14.37 5.58
N VAL A 125 7.35 13.29 5.87
CA VAL A 125 8.16 12.58 4.87
C VAL A 125 7.38 11.34 4.42
N PRO A 126 6.90 11.27 3.16
CA PRO A 126 6.18 10.11 2.66
C PRO A 126 7.13 8.92 2.49
N GLY A 127 6.69 7.73 2.94
CA GLY A 127 7.40 6.49 2.63
C GLY A 127 7.24 6.10 1.16
N GLN A 128 8.16 5.30 0.62
CA GLN A 128 8.02 4.74 -0.72
C GLN A 128 7.88 3.20 -0.65
N GLY A 129 6.69 2.70 -0.96
CA GLY A 129 6.41 1.27 -1.06
C GLY A 129 6.70 0.72 -2.45
N ASN A 130 7.96 0.76 -2.90
CA ASN A 130 8.36 0.29 -4.23
C ASN A 130 9.02 -1.10 -4.18
N ASN A 131 8.76 -1.94 -5.18
CA ASN A 131 9.37 -3.28 -5.25
C ASN A 131 10.89 -3.25 -5.51
N SER A 132 11.44 -2.10 -5.92
CA SER A 132 12.89 -1.87 -6.05
C SER A 132 13.67 -2.09 -4.76
N TYR A 133 13.01 -2.02 -3.60
CA TYR A 133 13.62 -2.37 -2.31
C TYR A 133 13.74 -3.88 -2.07
N ILE A 134 13.06 -4.71 -2.87
CA ILE A 134 12.98 -6.16 -2.66
C ILE A 134 13.68 -6.93 -3.77
N PHE A 135 13.34 -6.67 -5.04
CA PHE A 135 13.79 -7.53 -6.14
C PHE A 135 15.32 -7.64 -6.28
N PRO A 136 16.14 -6.60 -6.05
CA PRO A 136 17.60 -6.74 -6.16
C PRO A 136 18.17 -7.66 -5.09
N GLY A 137 17.69 -7.56 -3.85
CA GLY A 137 18.14 -8.39 -2.73
C GLY A 137 17.71 -9.85 -2.89
N VAL A 138 16.46 -10.07 -3.31
CA VAL A 138 15.96 -11.42 -3.62
C VAL A 138 16.74 -12.02 -4.79
N GLY A 139 16.95 -11.27 -5.87
CA GLY A 139 17.68 -11.74 -7.05
C GLY A 139 19.13 -12.13 -6.71
N LEU A 140 19.84 -11.30 -5.95
CA LEU A 140 21.18 -11.61 -5.48
C LEU A 140 21.19 -12.87 -4.60
N GLY A 141 20.23 -13.00 -3.68
CA GLY A 141 20.11 -14.18 -2.81
C GLY A 141 19.89 -15.48 -3.58
N VAL A 142 19.00 -15.44 -4.59
CA VAL A 142 18.73 -16.59 -5.48
C VAL A 142 19.99 -17.02 -6.23
N VAL A 143 20.70 -16.07 -6.85
CA VAL A 143 21.93 -16.37 -7.61
C VAL A 143 23.04 -16.88 -6.70
N ALA A 144 23.30 -16.21 -5.58
CA ALA A 144 24.39 -16.55 -4.68
C ALA A 144 24.19 -17.91 -4.00
N ALA A 145 22.96 -18.28 -3.66
CA ALA A 145 22.63 -19.55 -3.02
C ALA A 145 22.31 -20.68 -4.03
N GLY A 146 22.28 -20.39 -5.33
CA GLY A 146 21.96 -21.39 -6.36
C GLY A 146 20.53 -21.92 -6.28
N LEU A 147 19.57 -21.09 -5.85
CA LEU A 147 18.17 -21.51 -5.71
C LEU A 147 17.53 -21.74 -7.08
N THR A 148 16.79 -22.82 -7.22
CA THR A 148 16.05 -23.16 -8.45
C THR A 148 14.57 -22.77 -8.40
N HIS A 149 14.08 -22.40 -7.21
CA HIS A 149 12.69 -22.04 -6.94
C HIS A 149 12.63 -20.93 -5.91
N VAL A 150 11.63 -20.05 -6.04
CA VAL A 150 11.31 -19.01 -5.05
C VAL A 150 9.90 -19.28 -4.53
N ASP A 151 9.81 -19.60 -3.24
CA ASP A 151 8.53 -19.83 -2.56
C ASP A 151 8.07 -18.59 -1.79
N ASP A 152 6.85 -18.65 -1.24
CA ASP A 152 6.27 -17.58 -0.43
C ASP A 152 7.11 -17.28 0.83
N GLU A 153 7.82 -18.28 1.38
CA GLU A 153 8.64 -18.11 2.57
C GLU A 153 9.82 -17.17 2.29
N ILE A 154 10.48 -17.31 1.13
CA ILE A 154 11.54 -16.39 0.69
C ILE A 154 11.00 -14.95 0.58
N MET A 155 9.79 -14.78 0.03
CA MET A 155 9.17 -13.45 -0.09
C MET A 155 8.80 -12.86 1.29
N ILE A 156 8.33 -13.68 2.22
CA ILE A 156 8.05 -13.27 3.61
C ILE A 156 9.36 -12.89 4.33
N ILE A 157 10.44 -13.64 4.13
CA ILE A 157 11.77 -13.32 4.68
C ILE A 157 12.25 -11.99 4.10
N ALA A 158 12.16 -11.78 2.79
CA ALA A 158 12.56 -10.53 2.17
C ALA A 158 11.78 -9.33 2.72
N ALA A 159 10.46 -9.47 2.91
CA ALA A 159 9.62 -8.42 3.50
C ALA A 159 9.99 -8.11 4.96
N LYS A 160 10.37 -9.12 5.76
CA LYS A 160 10.84 -8.92 7.14
C LYS A 160 12.22 -8.27 7.18
N THR A 161 13.16 -8.72 6.35
CA THR A 161 14.54 -8.21 6.30
C THR A 161 14.59 -6.77 5.79
N GLY A 162 13.71 -6.41 4.85
CA GLY A 162 13.56 -5.03 4.38
C GLY A 162 13.14 -4.02 5.47
N GLN A 163 12.70 -4.48 6.64
CA GLN A 163 12.41 -3.62 7.81
C GLN A 163 13.65 -3.33 8.67
N PHE A 164 14.76 -4.08 8.53
CA PHE A 164 15.97 -3.93 9.34
C PHE A 164 16.93 -2.86 8.80
N GLY A 165 16.44 -1.62 8.68
CA GLY A 165 17.29 -0.43 8.72
C GLY A 165 17.40 0.06 10.16
N HIS A 166 18.22 -0.58 11.01
CA HIS A 166 18.34 -0.20 12.42
C HIS A 166 19.11 1.13 12.60
N SER A 167 18.36 2.16 13.04
CA SER A 167 18.70 3.18 14.04
C SER A 167 19.99 4.02 13.89
N PHE A 168 19.81 5.26 13.45
CA PHE A 168 20.28 6.43 14.20
C PHE A 168 19.08 7.37 14.46
N GLY A 169 18.58 7.38 15.70
CA GLY A 169 17.76 8.47 16.26
C GLY A 169 16.28 8.52 15.87
N LEU A 170 15.40 8.19 16.82
CA LEU A 170 14.04 8.70 17.00
C LEU A 170 13.18 8.89 15.72
N GLY A 171 12.30 7.90 15.48
CA GLY A 171 10.97 8.17 14.90
C GLY A 171 10.88 8.50 13.41
N HIS A 172 11.86 8.07 12.60
CA HIS A 172 11.81 8.23 11.14
C HIS A 172 11.88 6.87 10.44
N TRP A 173 10.87 6.58 9.61
CA TRP A 173 10.89 5.45 8.68
C TRP A 173 11.85 5.82 7.53
N LEU A 174 13.03 5.20 7.51
CA LEU A 174 13.99 5.38 6.42
C LEU A 174 13.67 4.36 5.31
N CYS A 175 13.04 4.82 4.23
CA CYS A 175 13.19 4.16 2.93
C CYS A 175 14.66 4.27 2.52
N LEU A 176 15.25 3.19 2.00
CA LEU A 176 16.60 3.27 1.42
C LEU A 176 16.59 4.40 0.36
N PRO A 177 17.56 5.33 0.35
CA PRO A 177 17.57 6.40 -0.63
C PRO A 177 17.63 5.80 -2.05
N THR A 178 16.73 6.23 -2.92
CA THR A 178 16.70 5.84 -4.35
C THR A 178 17.88 6.39 -5.14
N THR A 179 18.81 7.14 -4.53
CA THR A 179 19.94 7.77 -5.20
C THR A 179 21.17 6.88 -5.36
N ASP A 180 21.21 5.68 -4.74
CA ASP A 180 22.34 4.75 -4.88
C ASP A 180 22.11 3.66 -5.95
N SER A 181 21.28 3.93 -6.97
CA SER A 181 21.36 3.12 -8.19
C SER A 181 22.61 3.52 -8.95
N HIS A 182 23.70 2.76 -8.79
CA HIS A 182 24.87 2.88 -9.66
C HIS A 182 24.41 2.81 -11.14
N PRO A 183 24.84 3.74 -12.01
CA PRO A 183 24.58 3.67 -13.44
C PRO A 183 25.45 2.55 -14.03
N GLY A 184 24.99 1.30 -13.97
CA GLY A 184 25.85 0.18 -14.33
C GLY A 184 25.20 -1.20 -14.44
N SER A 185 23.88 -1.32 -14.57
CA SER A 185 23.25 -2.63 -14.79
C SER A 185 22.23 -2.57 -15.93
N PHE A 186 22.73 -2.35 -17.14
CA PHE A 186 22.15 -2.85 -18.38
C PHE A 186 23.30 -3.41 -19.22
N ALA A 187 23.48 -4.72 -19.17
CA ALA A 187 24.09 -5.57 -20.18
C ALA A 187 23.66 -7.01 -19.91
#